data_AF-A0A1U8JPD8-F1
#
_entry.id   AF-A0A1U8JPD8-F1
#
_cell.length_a   1.000
_cell.length_b   1.000
_cell.length_c   1.000
_cell.angle_alpha   90.00
_cell.angle_beta   90.00
_cell.angle_gamma   90.00
#
_symmetry.space_group_name_H-M   'P 1'
#
loop_
_entity.id
_entity.type
_entity.pdbx_description
1 polymer ?
#
loop_
_entity_poly.entity_id
_entity_poly.type
_entity_poly.pdbx_seq_one_letter_code
_entity_poly.pdbx_strand_id
1 'polypeptide(L)'
;MLHFDSPEALESKYGGFLNHSVVNDFKDYADISTESYTVAHNVLLAHATAAKLYKKEYQATRGGQIGIALNSHYYEPYSNSSLDKEAAKRAMDFELGWFMEPLMHGEYAESMRRLVKDRLPVFTVQQNELVKGSFDFIGINYYTSRYAKNIPSTPNAAPASYLVDSNVNATADKDGVLIGPNAGGSILLYVYPRGLYKLLKFMKENYSKNLTIYVTENGYTEKSNDSMSISEALKDQSRIDFLQKHLHGLQTAIRNDVNVKTIFLL
;
A
#
# COMPACT_ATOMS: atom_id res chain seq x y z
N MET A 1 -5.85 -19.58 -9.88
CA MET A 1 -4.51 -20.06 -9.47
C MET A 1 -3.83 -20.88 -10.56
N LEU A 2 -4.55 -21.70 -11.34
CA LEU A 2 -3.99 -22.32 -12.55
C LEU A 2 -4.74 -21.81 -13.79
N HIS A 3 -4.02 -21.21 -14.74
CA HIS A 3 -4.57 -20.78 -16.04
C HIS A 3 -3.88 -21.56 -17.17
N PHE A 4 -3.66 -22.88 -17.00
CA PHE A 4 -3.03 -23.81 -17.95
C PHE A 4 -1.68 -23.40 -18.59
N ASP A 5 -1.14 -22.24 -18.23
CA ASP A 5 0.18 -21.75 -18.61
C ASP A 5 1.18 -22.30 -17.59
N SER A 6 1.74 -23.47 -17.90
CA SER A 6 2.80 -24.08 -17.10
C SER A 6 4.06 -23.21 -17.18
N PRO A 7 4.75 -22.91 -16.06
CA PRO A 7 6.00 -22.17 -16.12
C PRO A 7 7.03 -22.91 -16.99
N GLU A 8 7.56 -22.23 -18.01
CA GLU A 8 8.53 -22.81 -18.96
C GLU A 8 9.75 -23.44 -18.26
N ALA A 9 10.17 -22.87 -17.12
CA ALA A 9 11.25 -23.40 -16.31
C ALA A 9 10.93 -24.80 -15.74
N LEU A 10 9.68 -25.10 -15.41
CA LEU A 10 9.24 -26.41 -14.90
C LEU A 10 9.04 -27.41 -16.03
N GLU A 11 8.54 -26.95 -17.19
CA GLU A 11 8.50 -27.74 -18.43
C GLU A 11 9.91 -28.21 -18.83
N SER A 12 10.86 -27.28 -18.88
CA SER A 12 12.27 -27.59 -19.20
C SER A 12 12.96 -28.48 -18.16
N LYS A 13 12.63 -28.32 -16.87
CA LYS A 13 13.29 -29.04 -15.77
C LYS A 13 12.85 -30.49 -15.66
N TYR A 14 11.55 -30.78 -15.83
CA TYR A 14 11.03 -32.12 -15.61
C TYR A 14 9.75 -32.47 -16.41
N GLY A 15 9.33 -31.64 -17.38
CA GLY A 15 8.10 -31.84 -18.16
C GLY A 15 6.83 -31.32 -17.50
N GLY A 16 6.97 -30.32 -16.61
CA GLY A 16 5.85 -29.58 -16.04
C GLY A 16 4.79 -30.47 -15.41
N PHE A 17 3.54 -30.36 -15.85
CA PHE A 17 2.41 -31.11 -15.29
C PHE A 17 2.47 -32.63 -15.54
N LEU A 18 3.38 -33.12 -16.39
CA LEU A 18 3.58 -34.56 -16.60
C LEU A 18 4.41 -35.23 -15.48
N ASN A 19 5.00 -34.46 -14.56
CA ASN A 19 5.85 -34.96 -13.49
C ASN A 19 5.29 -34.66 -12.11
N HIS A 20 5.26 -35.66 -11.22
CA HIS A 20 4.74 -35.51 -9.85
C HIS A 20 5.48 -34.45 -9.00
N SER A 21 6.70 -34.06 -9.36
CA SER A 21 7.44 -32.97 -8.69
C SER A 21 6.70 -31.63 -8.77
N VAL A 22 5.87 -31.44 -9.81
CA VAL A 22 5.02 -30.24 -9.99
C VAL A 22 4.05 -30.03 -8.83
N VAL A 23 3.69 -31.09 -8.09
CA VAL A 23 2.77 -30.97 -6.95
C VAL A 23 3.41 -30.15 -5.83
N ASN A 24 4.71 -30.31 -5.59
CA ASN A 24 5.42 -29.54 -4.58
C ASN A 24 5.64 -28.10 -5.06
N ASP A 25 6.11 -27.92 -6.30
CA ASP A 25 6.33 -26.58 -6.85
C ASP A 25 5.01 -25.79 -6.97
N PHE A 26 3.89 -26.46 -7.27
CA PHE A 26 2.56 -25.84 -7.28
C PHE A 26 2.03 -25.57 -5.87
N LYS A 27 2.36 -26.42 -4.89
CA LYS A 27 2.06 -26.17 -3.48
C LYS A 27 2.80 -24.93 -2.97
N ASP A 28 4.08 -24.80 -3.32
CA ASP A 28 4.90 -23.65 -2.94
C ASP A 28 4.42 -22.38 -3.66
N TYR A 29 4.14 -22.45 -4.96
CA TYR A 29 3.51 -21.37 -5.73
C TYR A 29 2.13 -20.96 -5.16
N ALA A 30 1.36 -21.93 -4.64
CA ALA A 30 0.09 -21.68 -3.97
C ALA A 30 0.26 -21.20 -2.52
N ASP A 31 1.47 -21.26 -1.93
CA ASP A 31 1.78 -20.74 -0.61
C ASP A 31 2.00 -19.21 -0.63
N ILE A 32 0.95 -18.52 -1.05
CA ILE A 32 0.82 -17.05 -0.97
C ILE A 32 0.78 -16.53 0.48
N SER A 33 0.84 -17.41 1.47
CA SER A 33 0.71 -17.05 2.88
C SER A 33 2.00 -16.48 3.46
N THR A 34 3.16 -16.85 2.93
CA THR A 34 4.47 -16.42 3.48
C THR A 34 5.27 -15.56 2.51
N GLU A 35 5.25 -15.88 1.21
CA GLU A 35 6.15 -15.28 0.22
C GLU A 35 6.03 -13.75 0.13
N SER A 36 4.83 -13.20 0.31
CA SER A 36 4.61 -11.74 0.28
C SER A 36 5.43 -10.99 1.33
N TYR A 37 5.61 -11.57 2.52
CA TYR A 37 6.43 -11.00 3.59
C TYR A 37 7.92 -11.07 3.29
N THR A 38 8.37 -12.18 2.71
CA THR A 38 9.75 -12.35 2.23
C THR A 38 10.09 -11.36 1.12
N VAL A 39 9.18 -11.19 0.14
CA VAL A 39 9.35 -10.23 -0.95
C VAL A 39 9.41 -8.81 -0.41
N ALA A 40 8.47 -8.40 0.43
CA ALA A 40 8.47 -7.06 1.03
C ALA A 40 9.76 -6.78 1.83
N HIS A 41 10.23 -7.76 2.60
CA HIS A 41 11.49 -7.66 3.34
C HIS A 41 12.68 -7.45 2.41
N ASN A 42 12.79 -8.24 1.35
CA ASN A 42 13.88 -8.13 0.39
C ASN A 42 13.83 -6.80 -0.39
N VAL A 43 12.64 -6.30 -0.72
CA VAL A 43 12.47 -4.97 -1.34
C VAL A 43 12.97 -3.87 -0.41
N LEU A 44 12.65 -3.93 0.90
CA LEU A 44 13.17 -2.97 1.89
C LEU A 44 14.69 -3.00 1.97
N LEU A 45 15.30 -4.19 2.00
CA LEU A 45 16.77 -4.33 2.03
C LEU A 45 17.42 -3.82 0.74
N ALA A 46 16.84 -4.12 -0.42
CA ALA A 46 17.32 -3.67 -1.71
C ALA A 46 17.25 -2.13 -1.82
N HIS A 47 16.11 -1.55 -1.45
CA HIS A 47 15.93 -0.10 -1.37
C HIS A 47 16.99 0.54 -0.47
N ALA A 48 17.15 0.02 0.74
CA ALA A 48 18.07 0.57 1.72
C ALA A 48 19.54 0.48 1.28
N THR A 49 19.91 -0.63 0.62
CA THR A 49 21.24 -0.80 0.03
C THR A 49 21.49 0.22 -1.08
N ALA A 50 20.53 0.39 -1.99
CA ALA A 50 20.63 1.38 -3.06
C ALA A 50 20.68 2.82 -2.52
N ALA A 51 19.88 3.13 -1.50
CA ALA A 51 19.88 4.42 -0.83
C ALA A 51 21.22 4.70 -0.15
N LYS A 52 21.79 3.74 0.57
CA LYS A 52 23.12 3.88 1.17
C LYS A 52 24.19 4.16 0.12
N LEU A 53 24.18 3.43 -1.00
CA LEU A 53 25.10 3.67 -2.11
C LEU A 53 24.91 5.08 -2.69
N TYR A 54 23.66 5.47 -2.95
CA TYR A 54 23.31 6.79 -3.48
C TYR A 54 23.84 7.92 -2.59
N LYS A 55 23.50 7.87 -1.30
CA LYS A 55 23.91 8.87 -0.31
C LYS A 55 25.42 8.95 -0.16
N LYS A 56 26.12 7.81 -0.22
CA LYS A 56 27.58 7.74 -0.09
C LYS A 56 28.34 8.26 -1.31
N GLU A 57 27.97 7.82 -2.50
CA GLU A 57 28.79 8.01 -3.71
C GLU A 57 28.31 9.18 -4.59
N TYR A 58 27.02 9.51 -4.55
CA TYR A 58 26.39 10.38 -5.55
C TYR A 58 25.71 11.62 -4.98
N GLN A 59 25.15 11.55 -3.78
CA GLN A 59 24.31 12.66 -3.27
C GLN A 59 25.08 13.98 -3.12
N ALA A 60 26.32 13.96 -2.62
CA ALA A 60 27.12 15.17 -2.45
C ALA A 60 27.48 15.86 -3.78
N THR A 61 27.65 15.09 -4.87
CA THR A 61 28.06 15.62 -6.18
C THR A 61 26.89 15.88 -7.12
N ARG A 62 25.77 15.17 -6.96
CA ARG A 62 24.59 15.26 -7.81
C ARG A 62 23.46 16.09 -7.21
N GLY A 63 23.45 16.29 -5.89
CA GLY A 63 22.48 17.11 -5.16
C GLY A 63 21.04 16.59 -5.17
N GLY A 64 20.81 15.35 -5.62
CA GLY A 64 19.47 14.76 -5.66
C GLY A 64 19.04 14.10 -4.35
N GLN A 65 17.82 13.59 -4.34
CA GLN A 65 17.19 12.94 -3.20
C GLN A 65 16.75 11.52 -3.58
N ILE A 66 16.74 10.61 -2.62
CA ILE A 66 16.24 9.24 -2.80
C ILE A 66 15.06 8.97 -1.87
N GLY A 67 14.07 8.23 -2.37
CA GLY A 67 12.88 7.88 -1.61
C GLY A 67 12.20 6.64 -2.19
N ILE A 68 11.04 6.31 -1.65
CA ILE A 68 10.20 5.20 -2.10
C ILE A 68 8.76 5.68 -2.21
N ALA A 69 8.06 5.25 -3.26
CA ALA A 69 6.63 5.50 -3.42
C ALA A 69 5.83 4.34 -2.81
N LEU A 70 4.90 4.67 -1.92
CA LEU A 70 4.05 3.71 -1.22
C LEU A 70 2.60 3.91 -1.63
N ASN A 71 1.94 2.82 -2.02
CA ASN A 71 0.50 2.80 -2.19
C ASN A 71 -0.18 2.81 -0.83
N SER A 72 -1.18 3.65 -0.64
CA SER A 72 -1.91 3.65 0.63
C SER A 72 -3.32 4.18 0.51
N HIS A 73 -4.23 3.45 1.14
CA HIS A 73 -5.54 3.93 1.54
C HIS A 73 -5.46 4.69 2.87
N TYR A 74 -6.42 5.58 3.12
CA TYR A 74 -6.80 5.90 4.50
C TYR A 74 -7.97 5.02 4.94
N TYR A 75 -7.87 4.43 6.13
CA TYR A 75 -8.94 3.61 6.71
C TYR A 75 -9.72 4.38 7.76
N GLU A 76 -11.00 4.61 7.50
CA GLU A 76 -11.96 5.05 8.51
C GLU A 76 -12.37 3.84 9.36
N PRO A 77 -12.58 3.96 10.67
CA PRO A 77 -13.18 2.88 11.44
C PRO A 77 -14.62 2.67 10.98
N TYR A 78 -15.05 1.41 10.84
CA TYR A 78 -16.41 1.07 10.41
C TYR A 78 -17.46 1.63 11.38
N SER A 79 -17.20 1.65 12.69
CA SER A 79 -18.05 2.27 13.71
C SER A 79 -17.22 3.00 14.77
N ASN A 80 -17.88 3.63 15.74
CA ASN A 80 -17.21 4.29 16.86
C ASN A 80 -16.70 3.31 17.94
N SER A 81 -16.93 2.00 17.78
CA SER A 81 -16.47 0.98 18.71
C SER A 81 -14.93 0.98 18.81
N SER A 82 -14.40 0.60 19.97
CA SER A 82 -12.96 0.41 20.14
C SER A 82 -12.41 -0.62 19.18
N LEU A 83 -13.15 -1.71 18.93
CA LEU A 83 -12.74 -2.78 18.02
C LEU A 83 -12.52 -2.29 16.59
N ASP A 84 -13.43 -1.48 16.04
CA ASP A 84 -13.28 -0.98 14.67
C ASP A 84 -12.21 0.13 14.55
N LYS A 85 -11.96 0.88 15.63
CA LYS A 85 -10.82 1.81 15.71
C LYS A 85 -9.49 1.07 15.69
N GLU A 86 -9.37 -0.01 16.47
CA GLU A 86 -8.20 -0.89 16.41
C GLU A 86 -8.07 -1.59 15.05
N ALA A 87 -9.19 -1.95 14.41
CA ALA A 87 -9.17 -2.49 13.05
C ALA A 87 -8.64 -1.47 12.04
N ALA A 88 -9.05 -0.20 12.12
CA ALA A 88 -8.51 0.86 11.26
C ALA A 88 -7.00 1.03 11.47
N LYS A 89 -6.51 0.97 12.72
CA LYS A 89 -5.06 0.98 12.99
C LYS A 89 -4.36 -0.21 12.35
N ARG A 90 -4.87 -1.43 12.53
CA ARG A 90 -4.29 -2.63 11.91
C ARG A 90 -4.29 -2.56 10.39
N ALA A 91 -5.33 -2.01 9.79
CA ALA A 91 -5.38 -1.80 8.35
C ALA A 91 -4.30 -0.83 7.88
N MET A 92 -4.09 0.29 8.59
CA MET A 92 -2.99 1.22 8.32
C MET A 92 -1.62 0.56 8.50
N ASP A 93 -1.44 -0.24 9.56
CA ASP A 93 -0.19 -0.97 9.81
C ASP A 93 0.15 -1.95 8.67
N PHE A 94 -0.85 -2.67 8.14
CA PHE A 94 -0.64 -3.65 7.04
C PHE A 94 -0.59 -3.02 5.64
N GLU A 95 -1.17 -1.84 5.43
CA GLU A 95 -1.16 -1.15 4.14
C GLU A 95 0.09 -0.26 4.00
N LEU A 96 0.28 0.66 4.94
CA LEU A 96 1.34 1.68 4.91
C LEU A 96 2.49 1.32 5.85
N GLY A 97 2.16 0.90 7.06
CA GLY A 97 3.12 0.59 8.12
C GLY A 97 4.06 -0.56 7.76
N TRP A 98 3.65 -1.46 6.86
CA TRP A 98 4.47 -2.59 6.42
C TRP A 98 5.83 -2.13 5.86
N PHE A 99 5.85 -1.03 5.11
CA PHE A 99 7.08 -0.41 4.64
C PHE A 99 7.51 0.78 5.50
N MET A 100 6.53 1.58 5.97
CA MET A 100 6.84 2.82 6.66
C MET A 100 7.43 2.61 8.06
N GLU A 101 7.00 1.59 8.81
CA GLU A 101 7.57 1.29 10.14
C GLU A 101 9.05 0.87 10.06
N PRO A 102 9.47 -0.05 9.17
CA PRO A 102 10.89 -0.35 8.99
C PRO A 102 11.71 0.88 8.58
N LEU A 103 11.20 1.71 7.67
CA LEU A 103 11.92 2.91 7.23
C LEU A 103 12.10 3.93 8.37
N MET A 104 11.10 4.09 9.23
CA MET A 104 11.15 5.06 10.34
C MET A 104 11.88 4.53 11.57
N HIS A 105 11.64 3.27 11.92
CA HIS A 105 12.00 2.69 13.22
C HIS A 105 12.96 1.51 13.11
N GLY A 106 13.11 0.90 11.92
CA GLY A 106 13.98 -0.26 11.66
C GLY A 106 13.28 -1.61 11.91
N GLU A 107 12.01 -1.59 12.28
CA GLU A 107 11.23 -2.78 12.65
C GLU A 107 9.81 -2.69 12.10
N TYR A 108 9.18 -3.83 11.82
CA TYR A 108 7.78 -3.88 11.38
C TYR A 108 6.82 -3.49 12.51
N ALA A 109 5.60 -3.03 12.18
CA ALA A 109 4.58 -2.70 13.18
C ALA A 109 4.33 -3.83 14.20
N GLU A 110 4.06 -3.48 15.46
CA GLU A 110 3.77 -4.45 16.53
C GLU A 110 2.59 -5.36 16.16
N SER A 111 1.53 -4.80 15.56
CA SER A 111 0.36 -5.57 15.14
C SER A 111 0.71 -6.63 14.10
N MET A 112 1.58 -6.31 13.13
CA MET A 112 2.06 -7.26 12.13
C MET A 112 2.89 -8.36 12.78
N ARG A 113 3.86 -8.02 13.64
CA ARG A 113 4.66 -9.04 14.35
C ARG A 113 3.80 -10.00 15.15
N ARG A 114 2.80 -9.48 15.86
CA ARG A 114 1.89 -10.28 16.69
C ARG A 114 0.98 -11.20 15.88
N LEU A 115 0.50 -10.74 14.72
CA LEU A 115 -0.49 -11.46 13.91
C LEU A 115 0.15 -12.40 12.90
N VAL A 116 1.24 -11.98 12.25
CA VAL A 116 1.91 -12.74 11.19
C VAL A 116 2.90 -13.76 11.77
N LYS A 117 3.55 -13.42 12.90
CA LYS A 117 4.49 -14.27 13.64
C LYS A 117 5.66 -14.75 12.77
N ASP A 118 5.94 -16.04 12.75
CA ASP A 118 7.13 -16.64 12.13
C ASP A 118 7.19 -16.46 10.60
N ARG A 119 6.08 -16.11 9.96
CA ARG A 119 6.05 -15.77 8.52
C ARG A 119 6.60 -14.39 8.22
N LEU A 120 6.66 -13.50 9.21
CA LEU A 120 7.22 -12.16 9.06
C LEU A 120 8.73 -12.23 9.34
N PRO A 121 9.59 -11.94 8.35
CA PRO A 121 11.03 -11.94 8.57
C PRO A 121 11.44 -10.99 9.70
N VAL A 122 12.55 -11.29 10.37
CA VAL A 122 13.11 -10.44 11.42
C VAL A 122 14.38 -9.80 10.89
N PHE A 123 14.46 -8.46 10.93
CA PHE A 123 15.68 -7.76 10.59
C PHE A 123 16.79 -8.11 11.57
N THR A 124 17.98 -8.43 11.06
CA THR A 124 19.18 -8.43 11.91
C THR A 124 19.51 -7.01 12.36
N VAL A 125 20.39 -6.86 13.35
CA VAL A 125 20.85 -5.54 13.81
C VAL A 125 21.39 -4.71 12.65
N GLN A 126 22.23 -5.31 11.79
CA GLN A 126 22.82 -4.62 10.65
C GLN A 126 21.77 -4.23 9.59
N GLN A 127 20.76 -5.06 9.40
CA GLN A 127 19.67 -4.76 8.46
C GLN A 127 18.75 -3.65 8.99
N ASN A 128 18.43 -3.67 10.29
CA ASN A 128 17.66 -2.61 10.94
C ASN A 128 18.37 -1.26 10.77
N GLU A 129 19.66 -1.19 11.08
CA GLU A 129 20.48 0.02 10.92
C GLU A 129 20.57 0.47 9.47
N LEU A 130 20.57 -0.47 8.52
CA LEU A 130 20.60 -0.17 7.09
C LEU A 130 19.27 0.42 6.61
N VAL A 131 18.14 -0.15 7.01
CA VAL A 131 16.80 0.24 6.53
C VAL A 131 16.31 1.52 7.17
N LYS A 132 16.58 1.72 8.47
CA LYS A 132 16.13 2.89 9.21
C LYS A 132 16.72 4.18 8.62
N GLY A 133 15.87 5.11 8.22
CA GLY A 133 16.26 6.40 7.63
C GLY A 133 16.83 6.31 6.21
N SER A 134 16.59 5.20 5.50
CA SER A 134 17.10 4.98 4.14
C SER A 134 16.38 5.79 3.04
N PHE A 135 15.79 6.93 3.38
CA PHE A 135 15.07 7.82 2.47
C PHE A 135 15.34 9.30 2.82
N ASP A 136 15.06 10.19 1.88
CA ASP A 136 15.03 11.65 2.04
C ASP A 136 13.59 12.20 1.94
N PHE A 137 12.72 11.47 1.24
CA PHE A 137 11.30 11.73 1.10
C PHE A 137 10.50 10.42 0.97
N ILE A 138 9.18 10.51 1.17
CA ILE A 138 8.23 9.42 0.89
C ILE A 138 7.27 9.87 -0.22
N GLY A 139 7.14 9.03 -1.24
CA GLY A 139 6.08 9.13 -2.23
C GLY A 139 4.81 8.44 -1.71
N ILE A 140 3.65 9.05 -1.93
CA ILE A 140 2.34 8.46 -1.61
C ILE A 140 1.50 8.39 -2.87
N ASN A 141 1.11 7.17 -3.23
CA ASN A 141 0.14 6.89 -4.26
C ASN A 141 -1.23 6.73 -3.58
N TYR A 142 -2.10 7.74 -3.74
CA TYR A 142 -3.41 7.77 -3.11
C TYR A 142 -4.51 7.85 -4.16
N TYR A 143 -5.46 6.93 -4.07
CA TYR A 143 -6.60 6.88 -4.97
C TYR A 143 -7.96 6.84 -4.26
N THR A 144 -8.04 6.21 -3.09
CA THR A 144 -9.31 5.94 -2.42
C THR A 144 -9.11 5.62 -0.93
N SER A 145 -10.21 5.40 -0.23
CA SER A 145 -10.26 5.04 1.18
C SER A 145 -11.24 3.89 1.41
N ARG A 146 -11.18 3.29 2.60
CA ARG A 146 -12.08 2.21 3.01
C ARG A 146 -12.51 2.38 4.45
N TYR A 147 -13.63 1.78 4.79
CA TYR A 147 -13.95 1.46 6.18
C TYR A 147 -13.24 0.18 6.60
N ALA A 148 -12.72 0.15 7.81
CA ALA A 148 -12.11 -1.01 8.43
C ALA A 148 -13.04 -1.54 9.53
N LYS A 149 -13.60 -2.74 9.31
CA LYS A 149 -14.42 -3.45 10.30
C LYS A 149 -13.62 -4.55 10.94
N ASN A 150 -13.70 -4.66 12.27
CA ASN A 150 -13.01 -5.70 13.01
C ASN A 150 -13.54 -7.09 12.65
N ILE A 151 -12.62 -7.99 12.31
CA ILE A 151 -12.89 -9.42 12.30
C ILE A 151 -12.32 -9.99 13.62
N PRO A 152 -13.12 -10.71 14.43
CA PRO A 152 -12.59 -11.39 15.60
C PRO A 152 -11.47 -12.35 15.22
N SER A 153 -10.33 -12.24 15.91
CA SER A 153 -9.23 -13.18 15.70
C SER A 153 -9.67 -14.57 16.12
N THR A 154 -9.43 -15.55 15.25
CA THR A 154 -9.57 -16.97 15.54
C THR A 154 -8.23 -17.50 16.07
N PRO A 155 -8.14 -17.86 17.37
CA PRO A 155 -6.92 -18.45 17.90
C PRO A 155 -6.55 -19.71 17.13
N ASN A 156 -5.28 -19.84 16.75
CA ASN A 156 -4.72 -20.99 16.03
C ASN A 156 -5.31 -21.25 14.62
N ALA A 157 -5.94 -20.25 13.99
CA ALA A 157 -6.28 -20.38 12.57
C ALA A 157 -5.00 -20.61 11.75
N ALA A 158 -5.11 -21.50 10.76
CA ALA A 158 -4.03 -21.72 9.80
C ALA A 158 -3.71 -20.41 9.06
N PRO A 159 -2.43 -20.10 8.81
CA PRO A 159 -2.06 -19.02 7.91
C PRO A 159 -2.78 -19.15 6.58
N ALA A 160 -3.43 -18.09 6.14
CA ALA A 160 -4.21 -18.11 4.89
C ALA A 160 -3.54 -17.24 3.83
N SER A 161 -3.44 -15.93 4.07
CA SER A 161 -2.77 -14.99 3.18
C SER A 161 -2.55 -13.65 3.87
N TYR A 162 -1.63 -12.85 3.35
CA TYR A 162 -1.43 -11.47 3.82
C TYR A 162 -2.72 -10.63 3.78
N LEU A 163 -3.67 -10.96 2.89
CA LEU A 163 -4.94 -10.25 2.72
C LEU A 163 -5.85 -10.32 3.96
N VAL A 164 -5.72 -11.36 4.79
CA VAL A 164 -6.61 -11.59 5.93
C VAL A 164 -5.91 -11.51 7.29
N ASP A 165 -4.58 -11.50 7.30
CA ASP A 165 -3.77 -11.53 8.53
C ASP A 165 -4.01 -10.32 9.44
N SER A 166 -4.42 -9.19 8.87
CA SER A 166 -4.78 -7.98 9.63
C SER A 166 -6.03 -8.17 10.50
N ASN A 167 -6.83 -9.22 10.27
CA ASN A 167 -8.15 -9.41 10.88
C ASN A 167 -9.06 -8.18 10.69
N VAL A 168 -9.11 -7.67 9.46
CA VAL A 168 -9.92 -6.52 9.06
C VAL A 168 -10.72 -6.87 7.82
N ASN A 169 -12.01 -6.53 7.84
CA ASN A 169 -12.80 -6.44 6.62
C ASN A 169 -12.74 -4.99 6.11
N ALA A 170 -11.98 -4.78 5.02
CA ALA A 170 -11.88 -3.51 4.33
C ALA A 170 -13.01 -3.37 3.31
N THR A 171 -13.90 -2.39 3.50
CA THR A 171 -15.10 -2.23 2.66
C THR A 171 -15.31 -0.77 2.26
N ALA A 172 -15.86 -0.56 1.05
CA ALA A 172 -16.34 0.76 0.63
C ALA A 172 -17.76 1.05 1.15
N ASP A 173 -18.51 0.02 1.53
CA ASP A 173 -19.89 0.11 1.99
C ASP A 173 -19.96 0.02 3.52
N LYS A 174 -20.71 0.95 4.12
CA LYS A 174 -21.14 0.90 5.51
C LYS A 174 -22.66 0.99 5.57
N ASP A 175 -23.30 -0.13 5.87
CA ASP A 175 -24.75 -0.26 6.04
C ASP A 175 -25.56 0.27 4.83
N GLY A 176 -25.07 0.02 3.61
CA GLY A 176 -25.65 0.49 2.35
C GLY A 176 -25.19 1.89 1.93
N VAL A 177 -24.35 2.56 2.73
CA VAL A 177 -23.80 3.88 2.43
C VAL A 177 -22.34 3.73 2.01
N LEU A 178 -22.07 4.02 0.74
CA LEU A 178 -20.72 4.03 0.20
C LEU A 178 -19.87 5.17 0.80
N ILE A 179 -18.57 4.92 0.97
CA ILE A 179 -17.60 5.90 1.44
C ILE A 179 -17.52 7.12 0.51
N GLY A 180 -17.76 6.90 -0.78
CA GLY A 180 -17.87 7.91 -1.83
C GLY A 180 -18.44 7.29 -3.11
N PRO A 181 -18.71 8.08 -4.16
CA PRO A 181 -19.17 7.53 -5.44
C PRO A 181 -18.07 6.68 -6.09
N ASN A 182 -18.46 5.56 -6.72
CA ASN A 182 -17.53 4.74 -7.51
C ASN A 182 -17.18 5.44 -8.83
N ALA A 183 -15.92 5.36 -9.24
CA ALA A 183 -15.41 6.03 -10.44
C ALA A 183 -15.93 5.43 -11.77
N GLY A 184 -16.43 4.20 -11.74
CA GLY A 184 -17.03 3.49 -12.87
C GLY A 184 -16.01 2.74 -13.74
N GLY A 185 -14.80 3.26 -13.90
CA GLY A 185 -13.71 2.57 -14.62
C GLY A 185 -13.00 1.48 -13.81
N SER A 186 -13.24 1.43 -12.50
CA SER A 186 -12.72 0.38 -11.62
C SER A 186 -13.67 0.12 -10.45
N ILE A 187 -13.98 -1.15 -10.20
CA ILE A 187 -14.78 -1.57 -9.05
C ILE A 187 -14.09 -1.24 -7.70
N LEU A 188 -12.79 -0.96 -7.73
CA LEU A 188 -11.99 -0.66 -6.54
C LEU A 188 -11.86 0.85 -6.28
N LEU A 189 -12.29 1.74 -7.16
CA LEU A 189 -12.04 3.18 -6.98
C LEU A 189 -13.30 3.93 -6.56
N TYR A 190 -13.27 4.44 -5.32
CA TYR A 190 -14.33 5.28 -4.73
C TYR A 190 -13.75 6.65 -4.39
N VAL A 191 -14.41 7.72 -4.83
CA VAL A 191 -13.91 9.09 -4.69
C VAL A 191 -14.04 9.57 -3.25
N TYR A 192 -12.92 9.67 -2.53
CA TYR A 192 -12.91 10.09 -1.13
C TYR A 192 -11.81 11.12 -0.80
N PRO A 193 -11.92 12.38 -1.27
CA PRO A 193 -10.86 13.39 -1.14
C PRO A 193 -10.46 13.70 0.32
N ARG A 194 -11.36 13.51 1.28
CA ARG A 194 -11.06 13.68 2.71
C ARG A 194 -10.04 12.66 3.22
N GLY A 195 -9.99 11.47 2.61
CA GLY A 195 -9.03 10.44 2.95
C GLY A 195 -7.60 10.83 2.64
N LEU A 196 -7.34 11.55 1.54
CA LEU A 196 -6.00 12.07 1.24
C LEU A 196 -5.52 13.02 2.34
N TYR A 197 -6.35 13.99 2.73
CA TYR A 197 -6.01 14.90 3.84
C TYR A 197 -5.72 14.13 5.13
N LYS A 198 -6.57 13.16 5.48
CA LYS A 198 -6.40 12.35 6.69
C LYS A 198 -5.14 11.47 6.65
N LEU A 199 -4.80 10.89 5.51
CA LEU A 199 -3.56 10.13 5.31
C LEU A 199 -2.32 11.01 5.49
N LEU A 200 -2.30 12.17 4.84
CA LEU A 200 -1.19 13.12 4.95
C LEU A 200 -1.03 13.65 6.38
N LYS A 201 -2.14 13.90 7.06
CA LYS A 201 -2.14 14.27 8.47
C LYS A 201 -1.64 13.11 9.35
N PHE A 202 -2.10 11.88 9.11
CA PHE A 202 -1.64 10.68 9.81
C PHE A 202 -0.12 10.52 9.69
N MET A 203 0.44 10.70 8.49
CA MET A 203 1.89 10.64 8.25
C MET A 203 2.67 11.65 9.09
N LYS A 204 2.18 12.89 9.17
CA LYS A 204 2.77 13.94 10.00
C LYS A 204 2.74 13.58 11.49
N GLU A 205 1.60 13.09 11.96
CA GLU A 205 1.34 12.84 13.40
C GLU A 205 1.99 11.58 13.93
N ASN A 206 2.12 10.52 13.11
CA ASN A 206 2.60 9.21 13.56
C ASN A 206 4.07 8.96 13.21
N TYR A 207 4.64 9.68 12.24
CA TYR A 207 6.03 9.46 11.81
C TYR A 207 6.93 10.67 12.07
N SER A 208 6.67 11.81 11.41
CA SER A 208 7.44 13.02 11.67
C SER A 208 6.80 14.24 11.04
N LYS A 209 6.82 15.37 11.76
CA LYS A 209 6.43 16.68 11.23
C LYS A 209 7.34 17.14 10.08
N ASN A 210 8.61 16.71 10.09
CA ASN A 210 9.61 17.10 9.08
C ASN A 210 9.66 16.13 7.89
N LEU A 211 8.83 15.08 7.89
CA LEU A 211 8.79 14.12 6.79
C LEU A 211 8.42 14.82 5.48
N THR A 212 9.31 14.76 4.49
CA THR A 212 9.02 15.31 3.15
C THR A 212 8.17 14.33 2.38
N ILE A 213 6.99 14.78 1.94
CA ILE A 213 6.02 13.94 1.23
C ILE A 213 5.82 14.47 -0.19
N TYR A 214 5.75 13.55 -1.14
CA TYR A 214 5.28 13.80 -2.51
C TYR A 214 4.05 12.92 -2.73
N VAL A 215 2.93 13.47 -3.21
CA VAL A 215 1.83 12.61 -3.68
C VAL A 215 2.20 12.17 -5.10
N THR A 216 2.78 10.99 -5.24
CA THR A 216 3.38 10.49 -6.47
C THR A 216 2.38 9.98 -7.48
N GLU A 217 1.18 9.60 -7.04
CA GLU A 217 0.07 9.26 -7.92
C GLU A 217 -1.28 9.65 -7.28
N ASN A 218 -2.14 10.26 -8.08
CA ASN A 218 -3.56 10.46 -7.78
C ASN A 218 -4.33 10.59 -9.10
N GLY A 219 -5.26 9.69 -9.36
CA GLY A 219 -5.94 9.67 -10.65
C GLY A 219 -7.37 9.14 -10.62
N TYR A 220 -8.08 9.37 -11.71
CA TYR A 220 -9.48 8.99 -11.88
C TYR A 220 -9.67 8.16 -13.16
N THR A 221 -10.45 7.10 -13.04
CA THR A 221 -10.76 6.20 -14.16
C THR A 221 -12.26 6.21 -14.46
N GLU A 222 -12.60 6.41 -15.73
CA GLU A 222 -13.97 6.37 -16.22
C GLU A 222 -14.28 5.02 -16.86
N LYS A 223 -15.56 4.64 -16.88
CA LYS A 223 -15.99 3.42 -17.55
C LYS A 223 -15.72 3.53 -19.05
N SER A 224 -14.98 2.56 -19.62
CA SER A 224 -14.72 2.55 -21.07
C SER A 224 -16.03 2.46 -21.85
N ASN A 225 -16.10 3.23 -22.94
CA ASN A 225 -17.19 3.19 -23.90
C ASN A 225 -16.65 3.47 -25.30
N ASP A 226 -16.33 2.40 -26.02
CA ASP A 226 -15.69 2.47 -27.34
C ASP A 226 -16.62 3.05 -28.42
N SER A 227 -17.93 3.12 -28.15
CA SER A 227 -18.91 3.74 -29.03
C SER A 227 -19.04 5.26 -28.83
N MET A 228 -18.37 5.83 -27.83
CA MET A 228 -18.41 7.27 -27.54
C MET A 228 -17.57 8.06 -28.56
N SER A 229 -18.09 9.21 -29.01
CA SER A 229 -17.29 10.08 -29.88
C SER A 229 -16.13 10.73 -29.12
N ILE A 230 -15.04 11.07 -29.81
CA ILE A 230 -13.91 11.80 -29.19
C ILE A 230 -14.40 13.10 -28.52
N SER A 231 -15.34 13.81 -29.15
CA SER A 231 -15.89 15.06 -28.62
C SER A 231 -16.64 14.91 -27.30
N GLU A 232 -17.19 13.72 -27.04
CA GLU A 232 -17.84 13.38 -25.78
C GLU A 232 -16.83 12.83 -24.77
N ALA A 233 -15.87 12.01 -25.22
CA ALA A 233 -14.81 11.46 -24.36
C ALA A 233 -13.90 12.55 -23.77
N LEU A 234 -13.74 13.68 -24.46
CA LEU A 234 -13.01 14.85 -23.97
C LEU A 234 -13.79 15.65 -22.89
N LYS A 235 -15.06 15.33 -22.61
CA LYS A 235 -15.87 15.97 -21.57
C LYS A 235 -15.76 15.22 -20.24
N ASP A 236 -14.56 15.19 -19.66
CA ASP A 236 -14.19 14.41 -18.49
C ASP A 236 -14.47 15.14 -17.16
N GLN A 237 -15.67 15.71 -17.01
CA GLN A 237 -16.04 16.51 -15.84
C GLN A 237 -15.84 15.75 -14.52
N SER A 238 -16.05 14.43 -14.51
CA SER A 238 -15.83 13.59 -13.33
C SER A 238 -14.37 13.59 -12.88
N ARG A 239 -13.43 13.53 -13.84
CA ARG A 239 -11.98 13.64 -13.57
C ARG A 239 -11.65 15.04 -13.06
N ILE A 240 -12.14 16.09 -13.72
CA ILE A 240 -11.92 17.48 -13.27
C ILE A 240 -12.38 17.67 -11.82
N ASP A 241 -13.60 17.23 -11.51
CA ASP A 241 -14.17 17.26 -10.17
C ASP A 241 -13.33 16.49 -9.14
N PHE A 242 -12.88 15.28 -9.50
CA PHE A 242 -12.02 14.45 -8.66
C PHE A 242 -10.73 15.19 -8.31
N LEU A 243 -10.03 15.72 -9.32
CA LEU A 243 -8.74 16.38 -9.15
C LEU A 243 -8.90 17.65 -8.31
N GLN A 244 -9.89 18.49 -8.60
CA GLN A 244 -10.16 19.70 -7.81
C GLN A 244 -10.42 19.38 -6.33
N LYS A 245 -11.21 18.35 -6.04
CA LYS A 245 -11.52 17.94 -4.67
C LYS A 245 -10.29 17.40 -3.93
N HIS A 246 -9.43 16.62 -4.59
CA HIS A 246 -8.19 16.11 -3.98
C HIS A 246 -7.15 17.21 -3.79
N LEU A 247 -7.02 18.13 -4.75
CA LEU A 247 -6.16 19.32 -4.63
C LEU A 247 -6.59 20.21 -3.46
N HIS A 248 -7.90 20.33 -3.20
CA HIS A 248 -8.39 21.03 -2.01
C HIS A 248 -8.01 20.31 -0.71
N GLY A 249 -8.10 18.97 -0.68
CA GLY A 249 -7.62 18.15 0.44
C GLY A 249 -6.11 18.33 0.70
N LEU A 250 -5.30 18.33 -0.37
CA LEU A 250 -3.87 18.60 -0.32
C LEU A 250 -3.56 20.01 0.21
N GLN A 251 -4.24 21.03 -0.31
CA GLN A 251 -4.09 22.41 0.15
C GLN A 251 -4.43 22.52 1.65
N THR A 252 -5.46 21.82 2.10
CA THR A 252 -5.83 21.77 3.53
C THR A 252 -4.73 21.11 4.37
N ALA A 253 -4.09 20.03 3.88
CA ALA A 253 -2.96 19.40 4.55
C ALA A 253 -1.78 20.37 4.69
N ILE A 254 -1.42 21.07 3.61
CA ILE A 254 -0.33 22.07 3.60
C ILE A 254 -0.61 23.20 4.59
N ARG A 255 -1.84 23.73 4.62
CA ARG A 255 -2.26 24.76 5.59
C ARG A 255 -2.23 24.29 7.04
N ASN A 256 -2.24 22.98 7.28
CA ASN A 256 -2.11 22.36 8.60
C ASN A 256 -0.69 21.82 8.84
N ASP A 257 0.32 22.45 8.24
CA ASP A 257 1.75 22.15 8.39
C ASP A 257 2.16 20.70 8.05
N VAL A 258 1.48 20.05 7.11
CA VAL A 258 2.02 18.82 6.52
C VAL A 258 3.03 19.22 5.43
N ASN A 259 4.25 18.70 5.52
CA ASN A 259 5.35 19.00 4.59
C ASN A 259 5.20 18.24 3.26
N VAL A 260 4.16 18.58 2.49
CA VAL A 260 3.93 18.04 1.14
C VAL A 260 4.49 19.01 0.10
N LYS A 261 5.28 18.48 -0.84
CA LYS A 261 5.96 19.30 -1.86
C LYS A 261 5.16 19.47 -3.13
N THR A 262 4.52 18.41 -3.61
CA THR A 262 3.69 18.45 -4.81
C THR A 262 2.78 17.21 -4.88
N ILE A 263 1.92 17.20 -5.90
CA ILE A 263 1.11 16.09 -6.33
C ILE A 263 1.30 15.86 -7.84
N PHE A 264 1.43 14.61 -8.24
CA PHE A 264 1.49 14.17 -9.63
C PHE A 264 0.17 13.46 -9.96
N LEU A 265 -0.49 13.92 -11.02
CA LEU A 265 -1.85 13.51 -11.39
C LEU A 265 -1.81 12.51 -12.55
N LEU A 266 -2.73 11.54 -12.54
CA LEU A 266 -2.92 10.52 -13.57
C LEU A 266 -4.33 10.54 -14.17
#